data_AF-A0A1H8SXR8-F1
#
_entry.id   AF-A0A1H8SXR8-F1
#
_cell.length_a   1.000
_cell.length_b   1.000
_cell.length_c   1.000
_cell.angle_alpha   90.00
_cell.angle_beta   90.00
_cell.angle_gamma   90.00
#
_symmetry.space_group_name_H-M   'P 1'
#
loop_
_entity.id
_entity.type
_entity.pdbx_description
1 polymer ?
#
loop_
_entity_poly.entity_id
_entity_poly.type
_entity_poly.pdbx_seq_one_letter_code
_entity_poly.pdbx_strand_id
1 'polypeptide(L)'
;MEQEAAETSEDAPARRGSREERREATLRAIAADGVGHCAYCGRRLPPLPSRGGRPTPYCPADPGRYGQWGAKVISCAMLDENREIWVQVYGPDQSMTHVDVQVVDDRAATLLAALEPVRDELTSLRTRIADETLSALSDKAAADTARDQALVLADQATAKRDQASAEAEQARLQAEDDRAGLLAARQEARAAVKERDQAAAARQSARQAKDIAEADRQRALDQVAAAQDRVTALQNTLAGERAEAVERLDRLRQDADRQQQQLRASLTEDWEHRLRTRTDEFADQLHGAREAADQRIADLSGQLTAATRQYADALAPLHEQLAGLRTELAERAAAATELQQRHDALADTVRQMREQALEEQ
;
A
#
# COMPACT_ATOMS: atom_id res chain seq x y z
N MET A 1 24.48 12.07 -149.05
CA MET A 1 23.55 13.21 -149.06
C MET A 1 23.33 13.55 -147.61
N GLU A 2 23.83 14.64 -147.03
CA GLU A 2 24.24 15.93 -147.59
C GLU A 2 25.74 16.17 -147.39
N GLN A 3 26.40 16.50 -148.50
CA GLN A 3 27.68 17.19 -148.51
C GLN A 3 27.34 18.67 -148.34
N GLU A 4 27.85 19.31 -147.31
CA GLU A 4 28.00 20.77 -147.34
C GLU A 4 29.46 21.13 -147.06
N ALA A 5 30.00 21.81 -148.09
CA ALA A 5 31.17 22.66 -148.09
C ALA A 5 32.50 22.06 -147.62
N ALA A 6 33.19 21.45 -148.59
CA ALA A 6 34.61 21.63 -148.74
C ALA A 6 34.93 23.14 -148.78
N GLU A 7 35.31 23.72 -147.64
CA GLU A 7 36.13 24.93 -147.64
C GLU A 7 37.52 24.52 -148.12
N THR A 8 37.77 24.88 -149.37
CA THR A 8 39.05 24.90 -150.03
C THR A 8 40.13 25.47 -149.12
N SER A 9 41.24 24.73 -149.10
CA SER A 9 42.54 25.15 -148.65
C SER A 9 42.91 26.53 -149.21
N GLU A 10 42.94 27.54 -148.35
CA GLU A 10 43.81 28.70 -148.48
C GLU A 10 44.06 29.22 -147.05
N ASP A 11 45.35 29.29 -146.69
CA ASP A 11 45.91 29.74 -145.39
C ASP A 11 45.87 28.81 -144.16
N ALA A 12 46.29 27.55 -144.31
CA ALA A 12 46.88 26.82 -143.17
C ALA A 12 48.39 27.14 -143.07
N PRO A 13 48.89 27.87 -142.04
CA PRO A 13 50.31 28.21 -141.94
C PRO A 13 51.17 26.93 -141.81
N ALA A 14 52.29 26.89 -142.53
CA ALA A 14 53.23 25.78 -142.52
C ALA A 14 53.71 25.48 -141.08
N ARG A 15 53.52 24.23 -140.62
CA ARG A 15 53.88 23.73 -139.28
C ARG A 15 55.39 23.64 -139.11
N ARG A 16 56.07 24.72 -138.70
CA ARG A 16 57.49 24.70 -138.33
C ARG A 16 57.68 25.34 -136.95
N GLY A 17 58.50 24.70 -136.11
CA GLY A 17 58.83 25.14 -134.75
C GLY A 17 58.43 24.14 -133.64
N SER A 18 59.00 24.30 -132.45
CA SER A 18 58.73 23.48 -131.25
C SER A 18 57.27 23.64 -130.75
N ARG A 19 56.75 22.71 -129.93
CA ARG A 19 55.38 22.83 -129.36
C ARG A 19 55.17 24.16 -128.64
N GLU A 20 56.19 24.61 -127.91
CA GLU A 20 56.11 25.85 -127.15
C GLU A 20 56.05 27.07 -128.09
N GLU A 21 56.84 27.06 -129.17
CA GLU A 21 56.76 28.08 -130.24
C GLU A 21 55.39 28.10 -130.93
N ARG A 22 54.82 26.93 -131.27
CA ARG A 22 53.49 26.83 -131.89
C ARG A 22 52.39 27.32 -130.95
N ARG A 23 52.51 26.99 -129.66
CA ARG A 23 51.58 27.40 -128.60
C ARG A 23 51.61 28.90 -128.42
N GLU A 24 52.80 29.48 -128.34
CA GLU A 24 52.99 30.91 -128.16
C GLU A 24 52.52 31.70 -129.40
N ALA A 25 52.81 31.21 -130.60
CA ALA A 25 52.31 31.80 -131.85
C ALA A 25 50.78 31.82 -131.89
N THR A 26 50.14 30.72 -131.48
CA THR A 26 48.68 30.63 -131.38
C THR A 26 48.12 31.59 -130.34
N LEU A 27 48.73 31.68 -129.15
CA LEU A 27 48.29 32.60 -128.10
C LEU A 27 48.44 34.07 -128.51
N ARG A 28 49.53 34.42 -129.21
CA ARG A 28 49.70 35.77 -129.77
C ARG A 28 48.65 36.10 -130.83
N ALA A 29 48.34 35.16 -131.72
CA ALA A 29 47.30 35.34 -132.74
C ALA A 29 45.91 35.56 -132.12
N ILE A 30 45.58 34.84 -131.04
CA ILE A 30 44.32 35.00 -130.31
C ILE A 30 44.29 36.32 -129.53
N ALA A 31 45.42 36.75 -128.95
CA ALA A 31 45.50 38.00 -128.18
C ALA A 31 45.44 39.26 -129.06
N ALA A 32 45.78 39.16 -130.34
CA ALA A 32 45.72 40.25 -131.31
C ALA A 32 44.33 40.39 -131.99
N ASP A 33 43.26 39.86 -131.37
CA ASP A 33 41.89 39.75 -131.94
C ASP A 33 41.81 39.04 -133.30
N GLY A 34 42.85 38.26 -133.64
CA GLY A 34 42.90 37.44 -134.83
C GLY A 34 42.14 36.13 -134.67
N VAL A 35 41.81 35.50 -135.80
CA VAL A 35 41.30 34.13 -135.84
C VAL A 35 42.40 33.17 -135.39
N GLY A 36 42.33 32.72 -134.13
CA GLY A 36 43.25 31.73 -133.60
C GLY A 36 43.12 30.37 -134.29
N HIS A 37 44.24 29.73 -134.61
CA HIS A 37 44.29 28.34 -135.06
C HIS A 37 44.93 27.49 -133.97
N CYS A 38 44.45 26.27 -133.76
CA CYS A 38 44.99 25.37 -132.74
C CYS A 38 46.47 25.11 -133.00
N ALA A 39 47.30 25.29 -131.96
CA ALA A 39 48.74 25.05 -131.97
C ALA A 39 49.15 23.61 -132.34
N TYR A 40 48.20 22.67 -132.31
CA TYR A 40 48.43 21.24 -132.46
C TYR A 40 47.75 20.68 -133.71
N CYS A 41 46.42 20.83 -133.81
CA CYS A 41 45.61 20.31 -134.92
C CYS A 41 45.62 21.26 -136.15
N GLY A 42 46.05 22.52 -136.00
CA GLY A 42 46.07 23.55 -137.05
C GLY A 42 44.69 24.08 -137.47
N ARG A 43 43.60 23.56 -136.89
CA ARG A 43 42.24 23.98 -137.21
C ARG A 43 41.89 25.30 -136.52
N ARG A 44 41.00 26.06 -137.15
CA ARG A 44 40.41 27.27 -136.58
C ARG A 44 39.81 26.98 -135.20
N LEU A 45 40.19 27.77 -134.20
CA LEU A 45 39.63 27.69 -132.86
C LEU A 45 38.29 28.44 -132.82
N PRO A 46 37.33 27.97 -132.01
CA PRO A 46 36.09 28.70 -131.79
C PRO A 46 36.39 30.08 -131.17
N PRO A 47 35.59 31.12 -131.48
CA PRO A 47 35.78 32.45 -130.92
C PRO A 47 35.69 32.43 -129.39
N LEU A 48 36.53 33.22 -128.72
CA LEU A 48 36.52 33.30 -127.26
C LEU A 48 35.22 33.93 -126.76
N PRO A 49 34.52 33.32 -125.80
CA PRO A 49 33.32 33.92 -125.22
C PRO A 49 33.68 35.21 -124.47
N SER A 50 32.85 36.24 -124.61
CA SER A 50 33.08 37.62 -124.12
C SER A 50 33.16 37.75 -122.58
N ARG A 51 32.91 36.67 -121.83
CA ARG A 51 33.11 36.61 -120.38
C ARG A 51 34.08 35.49 -119.99
N GLY A 52 35.34 35.88 -119.77
CA GLY A 52 36.22 35.23 -118.78
C GLY A 52 36.81 33.85 -119.13
N GLY A 53 36.95 33.47 -120.39
CA GLY A 53 37.71 32.27 -120.78
C GLY A 53 39.19 32.58 -121.01
N ARG A 54 40.11 31.85 -120.36
CA ARG A 54 41.54 31.91 -120.73
C ARG A 54 41.71 31.38 -122.16
N PRO A 55 42.49 32.03 -123.04
CA PRO A 55 42.79 31.51 -124.37
C PRO A 55 43.42 30.12 -124.27
N THR A 56 42.71 29.09 -124.73
CA THR A 56 43.29 27.74 -124.85
C THR A 56 43.85 27.58 -126.27
N PRO A 57 45.15 27.30 -126.43
CA PRO A 57 45.77 27.20 -127.74
C PRO A 57 45.48 25.86 -128.45
N TYR A 58 44.46 25.12 -128.01
CA TYR A 58 44.13 23.80 -128.53
C TYR A 58 42.64 23.58 -128.78
N CYS A 59 42.36 22.66 -129.71
CA CYS A 59 41.05 22.10 -130.04
C CYS A 59 40.34 21.65 -128.73
N PRO A 60 39.05 21.97 -128.48
CA PRO A 60 38.31 21.46 -127.32
C PRO A 60 38.27 19.91 -127.34
N ALA A 61 38.20 19.30 -126.15
CA ALA A 61 38.20 17.84 -126.03
C ALA A 61 36.92 17.26 -126.65
N ASP A 62 37.09 16.37 -127.63
CA ASP A 62 36.01 15.71 -128.37
C ASP A 62 36.12 14.19 -128.15
N PRO A 63 35.28 13.61 -127.26
CA PRO A 63 35.30 12.18 -126.97
C PRO A 63 34.99 11.32 -128.21
N GLY A 64 34.13 11.82 -129.12
CA GLY A 64 33.72 11.09 -130.32
C GLY A 64 34.84 10.93 -131.33
N ARG A 65 35.86 11.80 -131.26
CA ARG A 65 36.98 11.81 -132.20
C ARG A 65 38.24 11.14 -131.68
N TYR A 66 38.51 11.18 -130.37
CA TYR A 66 39.78 10.73 -129.79
C TYR A 66 39.65 9.68 -128.67
N GLY A 67 38.46 9.41 -128.15
CA GLY A 67 38.24 8.41 -127.10
C GLY A 67 38.60 8.85 -125.68
N GLN A 68 38.57 7.91 -124.73
CA GLN A 68 38.89 8.11 -123.31
C GLN A 68 39.99 7.14 -122.85
N TRP A 69 40.83 7.58 -121.91
CA TRP A 69 41.79 6.73 -121.20
C TRP A 69 41.46 6.75 -119.71
N GLY A 70 40.90 5.65 -119.20
CA GLY A 70 40.35 5.56 -117.84
C GLY A 70 39.24 6.60 -117.64
N ALA A 71 39.37 7.45 -116.62
CA ALA A 71 38.41 8.53 -116.32
C ALA A 71 38.67 9.86 -117.06
N LYS A 72 39.62 9.94 -118.01
CA LYS A 72 40.01 11.19 -118.71
C LYS A 72 39.70 11.14 -120.21
N VAL A 73 39.17 12.25 -120.77
CA VAL A 73 38.93 12.41 -122.23
C VAL A 73 40.22 12.82 -122.93
N ILE A 74 40.55 12.13 -124.02
CA ILE A 74 41.79 12.37 -124.79
C ILE A 74 41.64 13.66 -125.62
N SER A 75 42.57 14.61 -125.45
CA SER A 75 42.59 15.88 -126.17
C SER A 75 43.71 15.93 -127.23
N CYS A 76 43.59 16.83 -128.21
CA CYS A 76 44.65 17.03 -129.22
C CYS A 76 46.01 17.40 -128.59
N ALA A 77 46.00 18.10 -127.44
CA ALA A 77 47.22 18.42 -126.71
C ALA A 77 47.86 17.17 -126.09
N MET A 78 47.06 16.25 -125.53
CA MET A 78 47.56 14.98 -124.99
C MET A 78 48.11 14.07 -126.09
N LEU A 79 47.48 14.05 -127.28
CA LEU A 79 47.97 13.23 -128.39
C LEU A 79 49.26 13.79 -129.00
N ASP A 80 49.40 15.11 -129.11
CA ASP A 80 50.66 15.71 -129.57
C ASP A 80 51.76 15.55 -128.51
N GLU A 81 51.44 15.59 -127.22
CA GLU A 81 52.38 15.34 -126.13
C GLU A 81 52.86 13.89 -126.11
N ASN A 82 51.94 12.93 -126.22
CA ASN A 82 52.34 11.52 -126.36
C ASN A 82 53.10 11.30 -127.68
N ARG A 83 52.78 12.01 -128.76
CA ARG A 83 53.55 11.98 -130.00
C ARG A 83 54.92 12.63 -129.84
N GLU A 84 55.09 13.71 -129.09
CA GLU A 84 56.40 14.33 -128.82
C GLU A 84 57.26 13.42 -127.94
N ILE A 85 56.68 12.81 -126.90
CA ILE A 85 57.36 11.78 -126.10
C ILE A 85 57.75 10.61 -127.00
N TRP A 86 56.84 10.17 -127.89
CA TRP A 86 57.12 9.11 -128.85
C TRP A 86 58.27 9.47 -129.80
N VAL A 87 58.23 10.67 -130.40
CA VAL A 87 59.27 11.16 -131.32
C VAL A 87 60.60 11.41 -130.59
N GLN A 88 60.59 11.86 -129.34
CA GLN A 88 61.81 12.04 -128.55
C GLN A 88 62.44 10.71 -128.12
N VAL A 89 61.62 9.73 -127.72
CA VAL A 89 62.11 8.44 -127.21
C VAL A 89 62.44 7.47 -128.34
N TYR A 90 61.68 7.48 -129.44
CA TYR A 90 61.76 6.47 -130.52
C TYR A 90 62.07 7.05 -131.91
N GLY A 91 62.08 8.38 -132.10
CA GLY A 91 62.41 9.05 -133.37
C GLY A 91 61.19 9.33 -134.28
N PRO A 92 61.32 10.23 -135.28
CA PRO A 92 60.19 10.70 -136.09
C PRO A 92 59.57 9.66 -137.04
N ASP A 93 60.29 8.58 -137.36
CA ASP A 93 59.90 7.60 -138.39
C ASP A 93 59.52 6.20 -137.84
N GLN A 94 59.37 6.02 -136.52
CA GLN A 94 59.00 4.71 -135.94
C GLN A 94 57.49 4.59 -135.63
N SER A 95 56.84 3.57 -136.19
CA SER A 95 55.47 3.16 -135.83
C SER A 95 55.46 2.20 -134.63
N MET A 96 54.68 2.49 -133.58
CA MET A 96 54.44 1.60 -132.44
C MET A 96 53.79 0.30 -132.93
N THR A 97 54.47 -0.84 -132.78
CA THR A 97 53.94 -2.11 -133.27
C THR A 97 53.14 -2.82 -132.18
N HIS A 98 52.19 -3.67 -132.57
CA HIS A 98 51.35 -4.45 -131.65
C HIS A 98 52.17 -5.35 -130.70
N VAL A 99 53.43 -5.60 -131.03
CA VAL A 99 54.40 -6.36 -130.23
C VAL A 99 54.82 -5.57 -128.99
N ASP A 100 54.92 -4.25 -129.06
CA ASP A 100 55.41 -3.41 -127.95
C ASP A 100 54.40 -3.32 -126.79
N VAL A 101 53.09 -3.39 -127.09
CA VAL A 101 52.01 -3.37 -126.07
C VAL A 101 51.93 -4.70 -125.31
N GLN A 102 52.09 -5.83 -126.02
CA GLN A 102 52.09 -7.16 -125.40
C GLN A 102 53.25 -7.33 -124.40
N VAL A 103 54.42 -6.78 -124.71
CA VAL A 103 55.59 -6.84 -123.81
C VAL A 103 55.37 -6.06 -122.51
N VAL A 104 54.60 -4.97 -122.54
CA VAL A 104 54.27 -4.18 -121.33
C VAL A 104 53.25 -4.92 -120.47
N ASP A 105 52.22 -5.51 -121.08
CA ASP A 105 51.20 -6.30 -120.37
C ASP A 105 51.82 -7.55 -119.73
N ASP A 106 52.70 -8.27 -120.44
CA ASP A 106 53.40 -9.44 -119.91
C ASP A 106 54.31 -9.09 -118.72
N ARG A 107 54.99 -7.93 -118.79
CA ARG A 107 55.82 -7.44 -117.67
C ARG A 107 54.98 -7.01 -116.48
N ALA A 108 53.84 -6.35 -116.69
CA ALA A 108 52.93 -5.98 -115.62
C ALA A 108 52.29 -7.21 -114.94
N ALA A 109 51.88 -8.20 -115.73
CA ALA A 109 51.37 -9.48 -115.22
C ALA A 109 52.44 -10.23 -114.41
N THR A 110 53.69 -10.24 -114.87
CA THR A 110 54.82 -10.86 -114.16
C THR A 110 55.11 -10.18 -112.82
N LEU A 111 55.09 -8.85 -112.78
CA LEU A 111 55.28 -8.08 -111.53
C LEU A 111 54.12 -8.29 -110.54
N LEU A 112 52.88 -8.32 -111.02
CA LEU A 112 51.72 -8.60 -110.18
C LEU A 112 51.78 -10.03 -109.62
N ALA A 113 52.15 -11.01 -110.44
CA ALA A 113 52.34 -12.39 -110.00
C ALA A 113 53.48 -12.55 -108.97
N ALA A 114 54.58 -11.79 -109.12
CA ALA A 114 55.68 -11.78 -108.16
C ALA A 114 55.32 -11.10 -106.82
N LEU A 115 54.35 -10.18 -106.82
CA LEU A 115 53.87 -9.48 -105.64
C LEU A 115 52.70 -10.18 -104.93
N GLU A 116 52.05 -11.14 -105.57
CA GLU A 116 50.93 -11.89 -104.99
C GLU A 116 51.31 -12.62 -103.69
N PRO A 117 52.48 -13.28 -103.56
CA PRO A 117 52.91 -13.88 -102.28
C PRO A 117 53.01 -12.86 -101.14
N VAL A 118 53.43 -11.63 -101.44
CA VAL A 118 53.53 -10.56 -100.44
C VAL A 118 52.13 -10.07 -100.03
N ARG A 119 51.18 -10.05 -100.96
CA ARG A 119 49.78 -9.71 -100.66
C ARG A 119 49.10 -10.80 -99.83
N ASP A 120 49.40 -12.07 -100.10
CA ASP A 120 48.92 -13.21 -99.32
C ASP A 120 49.48 -13.17 -97.89
N GLU A 121 50.78 -12.90 -97.72
CA GLU A 121 51.39 -12.72 -96.40
C GLU A 121 50.80 -11.54 -95.63
N LEU A 122 50.60 -10.38 -96.28
CA LEU A 122 49.96 -9.22 -95.65
C LEU A 122 48.51 -9.51 -95.24
N THR A 123 47.78 -10.28 -96.05
CA THR A 123 46.40 -10.67 -95.73
C THR A 123 46.39 -11.66 -94.55
N SER A 124 47.29 -12.64 -94.55
CA SER A 124 47.48 -13.60 -93.46
C SER A 124 47.89 -12.92 -92.15
N LEU A 125 48.81 -11.96 -92.20
CA LEU A 125 49.19 -11.14 -91.04
C LEU A 125 48.01 -10.30 -90.55
N ARG A 126 47.24 -9.70 -91.46
CA ARG A 126 46.05 -8.92 -91.11
C ARG A 126 44.98 -9.79 -90.45
N THR A 127 44.74 -11.00 -90.96
CA THR A 127 43.79 -11.94 -90.35
C THR A 127 44.30 -12.41 -88.99
N ARG A 128 45.58 -12.78 -88.87
CA ARG A 128 46.17 -13.18 -87.59
C ARG A 128 46.04 -12.08 -86.54
N ILE A 129 46.39 -10.83 -86.87
CA ILE A 129 46.26 -9.69 -85.95
C ILE A 129 44.79 -9.43 -85.60
N ALA A 130 43.87 -9.54 -86.56
CA ALA A 130 42.45 -9.40 -86.30
C ALA A 130 41.92 -10.49 -85.35
N ASP A 131 42.33 -11.74 -85.54
CA ASP A 131 41.94 -12.86 -84.68
C ASP A 131 42.56 -12.75 -83.28
N GLU A 132 43.85 -12.40 -83.19
CA GLU A 132 44.55 -12.18 -81.91
C GLU A 132 43.94 -11.01 -81.13
N THR A 133 43.58 -9.91 -81.80
CA THR A 133 42.91 -8.76 -81.16
C THR A 133 41.48 -9.09 -80.73
N LEU A 134 40.72 -9.84 -81.54
CA LEU A 134 39.41 -10.35 -81.16
C LEU A 134 39.49 -11.28 -79.93
N SER A 135 40.45 -12.20 -79.92
CA SER A 135 40.69 -13.09 -78.77
C SER A 135 41.07 -12.31 -77.52
N ALA A 136 41.99 -11.33 -77.63
CA ALA A 136 42.38 -10.51 -76.49
C ALA A 136 41.22 -9.65 -75.96
N LEU A 137 40.34 -9.16 -76.84
CA LEU A 137 39.14 -8.42 -76.44
C LEU A 137 38.11 -9.34 -75.77
N SER A 138 37.94 -10.59 -76.25
CA SER A 138 37.06 -11.56 -75.59
C SER A 138 37.60 -11.96 -74.21
N ASP A 139 38.90 -12.18 -74.09
CA ASP A 139 39.54 -12.52 -72.81
C ASP A 139 39.43 -11.38 -71.81
N LYS A 140 39.62 -10.13 -72.28
CA LYS A 140 39.39 -8.95 -71.44
C LYS A 140 37.93 -8.86 -70.99
N ALA A 141 36.97 -9.04 -71.89
CA ALA A 141 35.54 -8.99 -71.54
C ALA A 141 35.16 -10.09 -70.52
N ALA A 142 35.73 -11.29 -70.66
CA ALA A 142 35.56 -12.37 -69.69
C ALA A 142 36.19 -12.02 -68.32
N ALA A 143 37.38 -11.42 -68.31
CA ALA A 143 38.05 -10.97 -67.08
C ALA A 143 37.28 -9.83 -66.38
N ASP A 144 36.76 -8.86 -67.13
CA ASP A 144 35.91 -7.78 -66.58
C ASP A 144 34.62 -8.36 -65.99
N THR A 145 33.99 -9.33 -66.68
CA THR A 145 32.80 -10.03 -66.16
C THR A 145 33.12 -10.80 -64.87
N ALA A 146 34.26 -11.50 -64.82
CA ALA A 146 34.70 -12.24 -63.63
C ALA A 146 35.02 -11.29 -62.46
N ARG A 147 35.63 -10.13 -62.73
CA ARG A 147 35.88 -9.09 -61.73
C ARG A 147 34.56 -8.57 -61.17
N ASP A 148 33.61 -8.23 -62.02
CA ASP A 148 32.33 -7.65 -61.60
C ASP A 148 31.52 -8.68 -60.78
N GLN A 149 31.56 -9.96 -61.14
CA GLN A 149 30.98 -11.04 -60.33
C GLN A 149 31.67 -11.19 -58.97
N ALA A 150 33.01 -11.11 -58.92
CA ALA A 150 33.75 -11.16 -57.67
C ALA A 150 33.44 -9.98 -56.74
N LEU A 151 33.25 -8.78 -57.29
CA LEU A 151 32.82 -7.60 -56.53
C LEU A 151 31.43 -7.80 -55.94
N VAL A 152 30.46 -8.29 -56.74
CA VAL A 152 29.11 -8.58 -56.25
C VAL A 152 29.12 -9.62 -55.13
N LEU A 153 29.93 -10.67 -55.25
CA LEU A 153 30.08 -11.69 -54.20
C LEU A 153 30.73 -11.14 -52.93
N ALA A 154 31.72 -10.25 -53.06
CA ALA A 154 32.36 -9.58 -51.93
C ALA A 154 31.40 -8.66 -51.17
N ASP A 155 30.57 -7.92 -51.90
CA ASP A 155 29.52 -7.06 -51.31
C ASP A 155 28.47 -7.90 -50.57
N GLN A 156 28.02 -9.01 -51.18
CA GLN A 156 27.10 -9.95 -50.53
C GLN A 156 27.69 -10.59 -49.27
N ALA A 157 28.98 -10.96 -49.29
CA ALA A 157 29.67 -11.51 -48.14
C ALA A 157 29.79 -10.48 -47.00
N THR A 158 30.07 -9.22 -47.35
CA THR A 158 30.14 -8.12 -46.39
C THR A 158 28.77 -7.85 -45.76
N ALA A 159 27.72 -7.79 -46.57
CA ALA A 159 26.34 -7.63 -46.07
C ALA A 159 25.93 -8.78 -45.13
N LYS A 160 26.26 -10.03 -45.47
CA LYS A 160 25.99 -11.19 -44.59
C LYS A 160 26.76 -11.14 -43.29
N ARG A 161 28.03 -10.72 -43.32
CA ARG A 161 28.85 -10.55 -42.11
C ARG A 161 28.25 -9.47 -41.21
N ASP A 162 27.87 -8.34 -41.79
CA ASP A 162 27.32 -7.20 -41.05
C ASP A 162 25.95 -7.56 -40.43
N GLN A 163 25.11 -8.29 -41.18
CA GLN A 163 23.86 -8.86 -40.64
C GLN A 163 24.13 -9.81 -39.47
N ALA A 164 25.05 -10.78 -39.63
CA ALA A 164 25.37 -11.73 -38.56
C ALA A 164 25.94 -11.03 -37.32
N SER A 165 26.73 -9.96 -37.50
CA SER A 165 27.23 -9.15 -36.39
C SER A 165 26.11 -8.40 -35.67
N ALA A 166 25.14 -7.86 -36.40
CA ALA A 166 23.99 -7.17 -35.81
C ALA A 166 23.08 -8.14 -35.04
N GLU A 167 22.80 -9.33 -35.60
CA GLU A 167 22.04 -10.39 -34.94
C GLU A 167 22.75 -10.89 -33.67
N ALA A 168 24.07 -11.06 -33.72
CA ALA A 168 24.87 -11.45 -32.55
C ALA A 168 24.82 -10.39 -31.44
N GLU A 169 24.91 -9.10 -31.77
CA GLU A 169 24.83 -8.05 -30.77
C GLU A 169 23.42 -7.95 -30.15
N GLN A 170 22.37 -8.06 -30.97
CA GLN A 170 21.01 -8.10 -30.47
C GLN A 170 20.77 -9.30 -29.53
N ALA A 171 21.29 -10.48 -29.88
CA ALA A 171 21.20 -11.66 -29.02
C ALA A 171 21.96 -11.48 -27.69
N ARG A 172 23.10 -10.77 -27.70
CA ARG A 172 23.83 -10.42 -26.48
C ARG A 172 23.04 -9.49 -25.57
N LEU A 173 22.49 -8.42 -26.12
CA LEU A 173 21.66 -7.47 -25.37
C LEU A 173 20.45 -8.17 -24.75
N GLN A 174 19.76 -9.02 -25.54
CA GLN A 174 18.61 -9.78 -25.03
C GLN A 174 18.99 -10.77 -23.92
N ALA A 175 20.15 -11.44 -24.04
CA ALA A 175 20.65 -12.32 -22.99
C ALA A 175 21.06 -11.56 -21.70
N GLU A 176 21.56 -10.32 -21.83
CA GLU A 176 21.86 -9.44 -20.70
C GLU A 176 20.57 -8.98 -19.99
N ASP A 177 19.54 -8.59 -20.76
CA ASP A 177 18.22 -8.23 -20.23
C ASP A 177 17.54 -9.43 -19.53
N ASP A 178 17.58 -10.62 -20.13
CA ASP A 178 17.03 -11.84 -19.53
C ASP A 178 17.75 -12.19 -18.21
N ARG A 179 19.08 -12.02 -18.16
CA ARG A 179 19.86 -12.20 -16.92
C ARG A 179 19.49 -11.17 -15.86
N ALA A 180 19.33 -9.90 -16.23
CA ALA A 180 18.89 -8.86 -15.33
C ALA A 180 17.48 -9.15 -14.78
N GLY A 181 16.55 -9.56 -15.64
CA GLY A 181 15.20 -9.98 -15.27
C GLY A 181 15.18 -11.17 -14.30
N LEU A 182 16.00 -12.20 -14.56
CA LEU A 182 16.13 -13.35 -13.64
C LEU A 182 16.72 -12.96 -12.28
N LEU A 183 17.69 -12.04 -12.25
CA LEU A 183 18.26 -11.54 -10.99
C LEU A 183 17.22 -10.73 -10.19
N ALA A 184 16.47 -9.85 -10.85
CA ALA A 184 15.38 -9.09 -10.22
C ALA A 184 14.31 -10.03 -9.65
N ALA A 185 13.82 -10.99 -10.44
CA ALA A 185 12.83 -11.97 -9.99
C ALA A 185 13.34 -12.81 -8.80
N ARG A 186 14.63 -13.18 -8.79
CA ARG A 186 15.24 -13.87 -7.64
C ARG A 186 15.32 -13.00 -6.39
N GLN A 187 15.59 -11.71 -6.53
CA GLN A 187 15.60 -10.77 -5.41
C GLN A 187 14.21 -10.58 -4.83
N GLU A 188 13.20 -10.40 -5.68
CA GLU A 188 11.78 -10.31 -5.28
C GLU A 188 11.33 -11.59 -4.57
N ALA A 189 11.65 -12.77 -5.12
CA ALA A 189 11.32 -14.04 -4.49
C ALA A 189 11.97 -14.19 -3.09
N ARG A 190 13.23 -13.76 -2.94
CA ARG A 190 13.92 -13.75 -1.63
C ARG A 190 13.28 -12.76 -0.66
N ALA A 191 12.89 -11.58 -1.13
CA ALA A 191 12.18 -10.59 -0.32
C ALA A 191 10.83 -11.13 0.16
N ALA A 192 10.05 -11.73 -0.74
CA ALA A 192 8.75 -12.34 -0.41
C ALA A 192 8.88 -13.49 0.60
N VAL A 193 9.92 -14.33 0.50
CA VAL A 193 10.20 -15.37 1.51
C VAL A 193 10.53 -14.73 2.87
N LYS A 194 11.37 -13.69 2.89
CA LYS A 194 11.72 -12.98 4.13
C LYS A 194 10.49 -12.35 4.78
N GLU A 195 9.63 -11.69 4.01
CA GLU A 195 8.38 -11.10 4.50
C GLU A 195 7.42 -12.16 5.04
N ARG A 196 7.28 -13.29 4.33
CA ARG A 196 6.48 -14.43 4.80
C ARG A 196 6.99 -14.96 6.14
N ASP A 197 8.30 -15.15 6.28
CA ASP A 197 8.90 -15.69 7.49
C ASP A 197 8.77 -14.71 8.67
N GLN A 198 8.93 -13.40 8.41
CA GLN A 198 8.66 -12.34 9.39
C GLN A 198 7.18 -12.33 9.82
N ALA A 199 6.24 -12.46 8.88
CA ALA A 199 4.82 -12.53 9.17
C ALA A 199 4.47 -13.79 9.98
N ALA A 200 5.10 -14.92 9.70
CA ALA A 200 4.93 -16.16 10.47
C ALA A 200 5.44 -16.00 11.92
N ALA A 201 6.63 -15.42 12.10
CA ALA A 201 7.19 -15.14 13.41
C ALA A 201 6.31 -14.16 14.22
N ALA A 202 5.80 -13.10 13.58
CA ALA A 202 4.89 -12.15 14.20
C ALA A 202 3.57 -12.82 14.65
N ARG A 203 3.00 -13.69 13.81
CA ARG A 203 1.80 -14.47 14.17
C ARG A 203 2.05 -15.41 15.35
N GLN A 204 3.22 -16.05 15.42
CA GLN A 204 3.58 -16.92 16.52
C GLN A 204 3.74 -16.13 17.83
N SER A 205 4.43 -14.99 17.79
CA SER A 205 4.57 -14.09 18.93
C SER A 205 3.21 -13.57 19.42
N ALA A 206 2.32 -13.20 18.50
CA ALA A 206 0.95 -12.77 18.85
C ALA A 206 0.12 -13.88 19.52
N ARG A 207 0.28 -15.14 19.07
CA ARG A 207 -0.37 -16.30 19.72
C ARG A 207 0.17 -16.52 21.14
N GLN A 208 1.48 -16.48 21.33
CA GLN A 208 2.09 -16.60 22.66
C GLN A 208 1.62 -15.49 23.60
N ALA A 209 1.57 -14.24 23.12
CA ALA A 209 1.06 -13.11 23.91
C ALA A 209 -0.42 -13.30 24.29
N LYS A 210 -1.23 -13.83 23.36
CA LYS A 210 -2.63 -14.17 23.63
C LYS A 210 -2.75 -15.26 24.71
N ASP A 211 -1.99 -16.35 24.60
CA ASP A 211 -2.02 -17.45 25.56
C ASP A 211 -1.59 -16.98 26.97
N ILE A 212 -0.57 -16.12 27.05
CA ILE A 212 -0.15 -15.48 28.32
C ILE A 212 -1.29 -14.62 28.88
N ALA A 213 -1.92 -13.78 28.06
CA ALA A 213 -3.02 -12.92 28.50
C ALA A 213 -4.25 -13.73 28.96
N GLU A 214 -4.56 -14.85 28.30
CA GLU A 214 -5.63 -15.76 28.71
C GLU A 214 -5.31 -16.44 30.05
N ALA A 215 -4.07 -16.88 30.25
CA ALA A 215 -3.60 -17.44 31.51
C ALA A 215 -3.61 -16.41 32.66
N ASP A 216 -3.20 -15.17 32.39
CA ASP A 216 -3.26 -14.06 33.34
C ASP A 216 -4.69 -13.73 33.75
N ARG A 217 -5.60 -13.70 32.77
CA ARG A 217 -7.03 -13.51 33.01
C ARG A 217 -7.58 -14.61 33.91
N GLN A 218 -7.25 -15.88 33.64
CA GLN A 218 -7.72 -16.99 34.46
C GLN A 218 -7.18 -16.90 35.89
N ARG A 219 -5.89 -16.60 36.06
CA ARG A 219 -5.29 -16.38 37.40
C ARG A 219 -5.97 -15.25 38.16
N ALA A 220 -6.31 -14.15 37.49
CA ALA A 220 -7.04 -13.04 38.10
C ALA A 220 -8.46 -13.45 38.53
N LEU A 221 -9.18 -14.22 37.71
CA LEU A 221 -10.49 -14.74 38.06
C LEU A 221 -10.43 -15.70 39.26
N ASP A 222 -9.44 -16.59 39.29
CA ASP A 222 -9.23 -17.51 40.42
C ASP A 222 -8.92 -16.76 41.72
N GLN A 223 -8.13 -15.67 41.64
CA GLN A 223 -7.85 -14.79 42.78
C GLN A 223 -9.11 -14.09 43.29
N VAL A 224 -9.97 -13.60 42.38
CA VAL A 224 -11.25 -12.97 42.75
C VAL A 224 -12.18 -13.98 43.40
N ALA A 225 -12.30 -15.20 42.86
CA ALA A 225 -13.08 -16.27 43.46
C ALA A 225 -12.57 -16.61 44.87
N ALA A 226 -11.27 -16.81 45.03
CA ALA A 226 -10.67 -17.08 46.34
C ALA A 226 -10.88 -15.92 47.34
N ALA A 227 -10.89 -14.67 46.88
CA ALA A 227 -11.20 -13.51 47.72
C ALA A 227 -12.68 -13.50 48.14
N GLN A 228 -13.61 -13.83 47.24
CA GLN A 228 -15.04 -13.96 47.55
C GLN A 228 -15.31 -15.08 48.55
N ASP A 229 -14.63 -16.22 48.42
CA ASP A 229 -14.72 -17.33 49.38
C ASP A 229 -14.24 -16.89 50.77
N ARG A 230 -13.12 -16.16 50.85
CA ARG A 230 -12.62 -15.60 52.12
C ARG A 230 -13.59 -14.60 52.74
N VAL A 231 -14.20 -13.71 51.93
CA VAL A 231 -15.21 -12.76 52.43
C VAL A 231 -16.42 -13.51 52.97
N THR A 232 -16.90 -14.53 52.27
CA THR A 232 -18.02 -15.38 52.71
C THR A 232 -17.68 -16.10 54.02
N ALA A 233 -16.47 -16.67 54.13
CA ALA A 233 -16.00 -17.30 55.35
C ALA A 233 -15.95 -16.32 56.53
N LEU A 234 -15.43 -15.11 56.33
CA LEU A 234 -15.39 -14.06 57.35
C LEU A 234 -16.79 -13.58 57.75
N GLN A 235 -17.72 -13.46 56.80
CA GLN A 235 -19.11 -13.12 57.09
C GLN A 235 -19.79 -14.19 57.94
N ASN A 236 -19.55 -15.47 57.65
CA ASN A 236 -20.06 -16.57 58.46
C ASN A 236 -19.47 -16.57 59.87
N THR A 237 -18.16 -16.36 60.02
CA THR A 237 -17.52 -16.23 61.33
C THR A 237 -18.10 -15.06 62.12
N LEU A 238 -18.22 -13.87 61.49
CA LEU A 238 -18.78 -12.68 62.13
C LEU A 238 -20.25 -12.89 62.53
N ALA A 239 -21.04 -13.58 61.71
CA ALA A 239 -22.41 -13.94 62.05
C ALA A 239 -22.47 -14.88 63.26
N GLY A 240 -21.57 -15.87 63.33
CA GLY A 240 -21.42 -16.76 64.48
C GLY A 240 -21.04 -16.01 65.76
N GLU A 241 -20.02 -15.14 65.70
CA GLU A 241 -19.59 -14.33 66.84
C GLU A 241 -20.71 -13.39 67.33
N ARG A 242 -21.50 -12.81 66.42
CA ARG A 242 -22.67 -11.99 66.76
C ARG A 242 -23.75 -12.82 67.45
N ALA A 243 -24.05 -14.02 66.95
CA ALA A 243 -25.02 -14.92 67.59
C ALA A 243 -24.57 -15.30 69.01
N GLU A 244 -23.30 -15.69 69.18
CA GLU A 244 -22.74 -16.01 70.51
C GLU A 244 -22.72 -14.80 71.46
N ALA A 245 -22.48 -13.59 70.94
CA ALA A 245 -22.54 -12.37 71.75
C ALA A 245 -23.98 -12.07 72.21
N VAL A 246 -24.97 -12.23 71.34
CA VAL A 246 -26.39 -12.07 71.69
C VAL A 246 -26.82 -13.10 72.72
N GLU A 247 -26.47 -14.39 72.52
CA GLU A 247 -26.77 -15.43 73.50
C GLU A 247 -26.14 -15.14 74.87
N ARG A 248 -24.90 -14.66 74.90
CA ARG A 248 -24.23 -14.25 76.15
C ARG A 248 -24.97 -13.10 76.84
N LEU A 249 -25.41 -12.09 76.09
CA LEU A 249 -26.20 -10.97 76.63
C LEU A 249 -27.54 -11.44 77.19
N ASP A 250 -28.23 -12.34 76.49
CA ASP A 250 -29.51 -12.87 76.96
C ASP A 250 -29.36 -13.71 78.23
N ARG A 251 -28.30 -14.53 78.33
CA ARG A 251 -27.97 -15.25 79.57
C ARG A 251 -27.70 -14.28 80.73
N LEU A 252 -26.89 -13.24 80.50
CA LEU A 252 -26.60 -12.23 81.53
C LEU A 252 -27.86 -11.47 81.97
N ARG A 253 -28.78 -11.16 81.05
CA ARG A 253 -30.08 -10.54 81.38
C ARG A 253 -30.93 -11.47 82.25
N GLN A 254 -31.05 -12.74 81.88
CA GLN A 254 -31.80 -13.73 82.66
C GLN A 254 -31.21 -13.91 84.06
N ASP A 255 -29.89 -13.94 84.19
CA ASP A 255 -29.23 -14.06 85.48
C ASP A 255 -29.41 -12.81 86.33
N ALA A 256 -29.33 -11.61 85.73
CA ALA A 256 -29.64 -10.35 86.43
C ALA A 256 -31.11 -10.30 86.91
N ASP A 257 -32.07 -10.74 86.08
CA ASP A 257 -33.49 -10.81 86.45
C ASP A 257 -33.71 -11.79 87.60
N ARG A 258 -33.07 -12.97 87.56
CA ARG A 258 -33.11 -13.95 88.66
C ARG A 258 -32.54 -13.37 89.96
N GLN A 259 -31.37 -12.72 89.90
CA GLN A 259 -30.75 -12.09 91.05
C GLN A 259 -31.64 -10.98 91.62
N GLN A 260 -32.25 -10.16 90.77
CA GLN A 260 -33.19 -9.12 91.20
C GLN A 260 -34.44 -9.72 91.87
N GLN A 261 -34.99 -10.80 91.33
CA GLN A 261 -36.13 -11.51 91.94
C GLN A 261 -35.76 -12.12 93.28
N GLN A 262 -34.61 -12.77 93.38
CA GLN A 262 -34.08 -13.33 94.63
C GLN A 262 -33.88 -12.24 95.69
N LEU A 263 -33.28 -11.10 95.32
CA LEU A 263 -33.09 -9.97 96.22
C LEU A 263 -34.41 -9.36 96.68
N ARG A 264 -35.40 -9.23 95.78
CA ARG A 264 -36.74 -8.77 96.16
C ARG A 264 -37.43 -9.73 97.12
N ALA A 265 -37.32 -11.04 96.86
CA ALA A 265 -37.88 -12.06 97.74
C ALA A 265 -37.22 -12.02 99.12
N SER A 266 -35.88 -11.98 99.18
CA SER A 266 -35.16 -11.95 100.46
C SER A 266 -35.45 -10.67 101.25
N LEU A 267 -35.50 -9.50 100.60
CA LEU A 267 -35.89 -8.25 101.26
C LEU A 267 -37.33 -8.30 101.77
N THR A 268 -38.25 -8.91 101.02
CA THR A 268 -39.64 -9.06 101.45
C THR A 268 -39.74 -9.98 102.66
N GLU A 269 -39.04 -11.12 102.64
CA GLU A 269 -38.96 -12.05 103.77
C GLU A 269 -38.36 -11.40 105.01
N ASP A 270 -37.26 -10.64 104.87
CA ASP A 270 -36.67 -9.86 105.96
C ASP A 270 -37.65 -8.83 106.54
N TRP A 271 -38.39 -8.12 105.67
CA TRP A 271 -39.40 -7.15 106.10
C TRP A 271 -40.57 -7.80 106.84
N GLU A 272 -41.09 -8.91 106.32
CA GLU A 272 -42.14 -9.68 106.97
C GLU A 272 -41.68 -10.23 108.32
N HIS A 273 -40.45 -10.74 108.40
CA HIS A 273 -39.87 -11.22 109.63
C HIS A 273 -39.78 -10.09 110.67
N ARG A 274 -39.22 -8.92 110.31
CA ARG A 274 -39.16 -7.75 111.20
C ARG A 274 -40.54 -7.28 111.66
N LEU A 275 -41.55 -7.30 110.77
CA LEU A 275 -42.92 -6.94 111.11
C LEU A 275 -43.53 -7.92 112.12
N ARG A 276 -43.33 -9.23 111.93
CA ARG A 276 -43.77 -10.26 112.88
C ARG A 276 -43.10 -10.06 114.24
N THR A 277 -41.77 -9.93 114.27
CA THR A 277 -41.02 -9.68 115.50
C THR A 277 -41.50 -8.43 116.23
N ARG A 278 -41.71 -7.31 115.52
CA ARG A 278 -42.28 -6.08 116.10
C ARG A 278 -43.70 -6.28 116.65
N THR A 279 -44.52 -7.05 115.95
CA THR A 279 -45.89 -7.35 116.38
C THR A 279 -45.89 -8.19 117.65
N ASP A 280 -45.01 -9.19 117.72
CA ASP A 280 -44.81 -10.02 118.91
C ASP A 280 -44.29 -9.17 120.09
N GLU A 281 -43.28 -8.31 119.86
CA GLU A 281 -42.78 -7.37 120.87
C GLU A 281 -43.88 -6.44 121.42
N PHE A 282 -44.74 -5.90 120.54
CA PHE A 282 -45.86 -5.07 120.98
C PHE A 282 -46.95 -5.86 121.71
N ALA A 283 -47.20 -7.11 121.29
CA ALA A 283 -48.13 -8.00 121.98
C ALA A 283 -47.63 -8.32 123.40
N ASP A 284 -46.34 -8.61 123.55
CA ASP A 284 -45.69 -8.85 124.84
C ASP A 284 -45.70 -7.60 125.73
N GLN A 285 -45.40 -6.42 125.17
CA GLN A 285 -45.51 -5.15 125.90
C GLN A 285 -46.94 -4.87 126.37
N LEU A 286 -47.93 -5.13 125.51
CA LEU A 286 -49.34 -4.96 125.86
C LEU A 286 -49.76 -5.96 126.94
N HIS A 287 -49.30 -7.21 126.86
CA HIS A 287 -49.56 -8.22 127.86
C HIS A 287 -48.94 -7.84 129.22
N GLY A 288 -47.66 -7.48 129.24
CA GLY A 288 -46.99 -7.01 130.46
C GLY A 288 -47.62 -5.75 131.05
N ALA A 289 -48.07 -4.80 130.21
CA ALA A 289 -48.80 -3.63 130.67
C ALA A 289 -50.17 -3.98 131.28
N ARG A 290 -50.88 -4.97 130.71
CA ARG A 290 -52.13 -5.50 131.27
C ARG A 290 -51.90 -6.20 132.60
N GLU A 291 -50.91 -7.09 132.69
CA GLU A 291 -50.56 -7.78 133.94
C GLU A 291 -50.17 -6.77 135.04
N ALA A 292 -49.37 -5.74 134.71
CA ALA A 292 -49.02 -4.69 135.65
C ALA A 292 -50.25 -3.87 136.10
N ALA A 293 -51.19 -3.60 135.19
CA ALA A 293 -52.45 -2.93 135.52
C ALA A 293 -53.33 -3.81 136.41
N ASP A 294 -53.47 -5.10 136.10
CA ASP A 294 -54.25 -6.07 136.87
C ASP A 294 -53.65 -6.26 138.27
N GLN A 295 -52.33 -6.35 138.38
CA GLN A 295 -51.62 -6.41 139.67
C GLN A 295 -51.89 -5.14 140.49
N ARG A 296 -51.85 -3.96 139.86
CA ARG A 296 -52.15 -2.69 140.54
C ARG A 296 -53.61 -2.60 140.97
N ILE A 297 -54.55 -3.13 140.18
CA ILE A 297 -55.96 -3.24 140.54
C ILE A 297 -56.12 -4.19 141.74
N ALA A 298 -55.44 -5.33 141.75
CA ALA A 298 -55.45 -6.27 142.87
C ALA A 298 -54.88 -5.64 144.15
N ASP A 299 -53.75 -4.95 144.06
CA ASP A 299 -53.12 -4.24 145.18
C ASP A 299 -54.04 -3.14 145.73
N LEU A 300 -54.61 -2.30 144.86
CA LEU A 300 -55.56 -1.26 145.25
C LEU A 300 -56.84 -1.84 145.86
N SER A 301 -57.35 -2.94 145.33
CA SER A 301 -58.50 -3.65 145.88
C SER A 301 -58.19 -4.25 147.25
N GLY A 302 -56.98 -4.77 147.44
CA GLY A 302 -56.46 -5.24 148.72
C GLY A 302 -56.35 -4.10 149.74
N GLN A 303 -55.79 -2.96 149.35
CA GLN A 303 -55.73 -1.76 150.18
C GLN A 303 -57.12 -1.24 150.56
N LEU A 304 -58.06 -1.20 149.61
CA LEU A 304 -59.44 -0.81 149.87
C LEU A 304 -60.09 -1.77 150.88
N THR A 305 -59.94 -3.08 150.70
CA THR A 305 -60.47 -4.10 151.61
C THR A 305 -59.88 -3.96 153.01
N ALA A 306 -58.57 -3.73 153.11
CA ALA A 306 -57.88 -3.50 154.37
C ALA A 306 -58.39 -2.21 155.06
N ALA A 307 -58.51 -1.10 154.33
CA ALA A 307 -59.05 0.15 154.84
C ALA A 307 -60.50 0.00 155.31
N THR A 308 -61.32 -0.76 154.57
CA THR A 308 -62.72 -1.04 154.94
C THR A 308 -62.81 -1.87 156.23
N ARG A 309 -61.95 -2.89 156.39
CA ARG A 309 -61.85 -3.64 157.65
C ARG A 309 -61.38 -2.76 158.79
N GLN A 310 -60.35 -1.96 158.59
CA GLN A 310 -59.81 -1.05 159.60
C GLN A 310 -60.86 -0.01 160.04
N TYR A 311 -61.68 0.48 159.10
CA TYR A 311 -62.82 1.34 159.39
C TYR A 311 -63.92 0.61 160.19
N ALA A 312 -64.24 -0.64 159.82
CA ALA A 312 -65.20 -1.47 160.56
C ALA A 312 -64.71 -1.80 161.98
N ASP A 313 -63.43 -2.14 162.14
CA ASP A 313 -62.78 -2.43 163.42
C ASP A 313 -62.75 -1.17 164.31
N ALA A 314 -62.60 0.03 163.73
CA ALA A 314 -62.71 1.30 164.46
C ALA A 314 -64.15 1.63 164.89
N LEU A 315 -65.16 1.18 164.13
CA LEU A 315 -66.58 1.35 164.45
C LEU A 315 -67.09 0.37 165.50
N ALA A 316 -66.54 -0.85 165.56
CA ALA A 316 -66.94 -1.87 166.53
C ALA A 316 -66.97 -1.39 168.00
N PRO A 317 -65.91 -0.76 168.56
CA PRO A 317 -65.94 -0.28 169.94
C PRO A 317 -66.94 0.87 170.16
N LEU A 318 -67.20 1.70 169.14
CA LEU A 318 -68.23 2.74 169.22
C LEU A 318 -69.63 2.13 169.29
N HIS A 319 -69.90 1.07 168.52
CA HIS A 319 -71.17 0.33 168.60
C HIS A 319 -71.34 -0.40 169.94
N GLU A 320 -70.29 -1.00 170.49
CA GLU A 320 -70.31 -1.56 171.84
C GLU A 320 -70.58 -0.50 172.90
N GLN A 321 -69.94 0.67 172.84
CA GLN A 321 -70.21 1.79 173.74
C GLN A 321 -71.66 2.27 173.64
N LEU A 322 -72.22 2.35 172.43
CA LEU A 322 -73.63 2.71 172.19
C LEU A 322 -74.60 1.68 172.76
N ALA A 323 -74.29 0.39 172.64
CA ALA A 323 -75.06 -0.69 173.23
C ALA A 323 -75.00 -0.66 174.76
N GLY A 324 -73.81 -0.41 175.33
CA GLY A 324 -73.62 -0.20 176.78
C GLY A 324 -74.47 0.96 177.31
N LEU A 325 -74.39 2.13 176.67
CA LEU A 325 -75.18 3.32 177.03
C LEU A 325 -76.69 3.07 176.91
N ARG A 326 -77.14 2.30 175.91
CA ARG A 326 -78.56 1.90 175.79
C ARG A 326 -79.00 1.00 176.94
N THR A 327 -78.13 0.08 177.36
CA THR A 327 -78.41 -0.82 178.47
C THR A 327 -78.51 -0.06 179.79
N GLU A 328 -77.57 0.85 180.07
CA GLU A 328 -77.64 1.74 181.25
C GLU A 328 -78.89 2.62 181.25
N LEU A 329 -79.32 3.12 180.08
CA LEU A 329 -80.52 3.93 179.95
C LEU A 329 -81.80 3.12 180.18
N ALA A 330 -81.83 1.86 179.74
CA ALA A 330 -82.94 0.93 180.00
C ALA A 330 -83.02 0.55 181.49
N GLU A 331 -81.88 0.33 182.16
CA GLU A 331 -81.83 0.07 183.60
C GLU A 331 -82.34 1.28 184.41
N ARG A 332 -81.94 2.50 184.04
CA ARG A 332 -82.44 3.73 184.66
C ARG A 332 -83.94 3.94 184.42
N ALA A 333 -84.44 3.60 183.23
CA ALA A 333 -85.86 3.66 182.93
C ALA A 333 -86.65 2.64 183.78
N ALA A 334 -86.17 1.40 183.92
CA ALA A 334 -86.80 0.38 184.75
C ALA A 334 -86.86 0.79 186.23
N ALA A 335 -85.77 1.37 186.77
CA ALA A 335 -85.74 1.90 188.13
C ALA A 335 -86.73 3.06 188.34
N ALA A 336 -86.93 3.90 187.33
CA ALA A 336 -87.94 4.98 187.38
C ALA A 336 -89.37 4.44 187.35
N THR A 337 -89.65 3.39 186.57
CA THR A 337 -90.98 2.74 186.54
C THR A 337 -91.32 2.07 187.86
N GLU A 338 -90.35 1.44 188.53
CA GLU A 338 -90.55 0.83 189.85
C GLU A 338 -90.86 1.89 190.93
N LEU A 339 -90.19 3.05 190.87
CA LEU A 339 -90.48 4.21 191.72
C LEU A 339 -91.90 4.76 191.48
N GLN A 340 -92.32 4.84 190.21
CA GLN A 340 -93.65 5.31 189.84
C GLN A 340 -94.76 4.37 190.33
N GLN A 341 -94.57 3.05 190.20
CA GLN A 341 -95.53 2.06 190.69
C GLN A 341 -95.70 2.11 192.22
N ARG A 342 -94.62 2.37 192.96
CA ARG A 342 -94.70 2.58 194.42
C ARG A 342 -95.47 3.85 194.79
N HIS A 343 -95.36 4.90 193.98
CA HIS A 343 -96.11 6.15 194.17
C HIS A 343 -97.61 5.94 193.91
N ASP A 344 -97.97 5.23 192.83
CA ASP A 344 -99.37 4.97 192.48
C ASP A 344 -100.05 4.04 193.50
N ALA A 345 -99.33 3.02 194.01
CA ALA A 345 -99.83 2.17 195.09
C ALA A 345 -100.13 2.96 196.39
N LEU A 346 -99.28 3.93 196.75
CA LEU A 346 -99.53 4.82 197.89
C LEU A 346 -100.74 5.75 197.64
N ALA A 347 -100.91 6.23 196.41
CA ALA A 347 -102.03 7.09 196.04
C ALA A 347 -103.39 6.36 196.06
N ASP A 348 -103.43 5.08 195.65
CA ASP A 348 -104.65 4.26 195.71
C ASP A 348 -105.04 3.89 197.16
N THR A 349 -104.04 3.65 198.03
CA THR A 349 -104.27 3.38 199.45
C THR A 349 -104.90 4.59 200.17
N VAL A 350 -104.49 5.82 199.80
CA VAL A 350 -105.07 7.07 200.32
C VAL A 350 -106.48 7.32 199.78
N ARG A 351 -106.78 6.87 198.56
CA ARG A 351 -108.11 7.01 197.94
C ARG A 351 -109.14 6.10 198.61
N GLN A 352 -108.78 4.86 198.90
CA GLN A 352 -109.67 3.90 199.59
C GLN A 352 -110.00 4.32 201.04
N MET A 353 -109.03 4.90 201.77
CA MET A 353 -109.27 5.47 203.11
C MET A 353 -110.26 6.64 203.09
N ARG A 354 -110.40 7.32 201.95
CA ARG A 354 -111.31 8.46 201.79
C ARG A 354 -112.73 8.03 201.42
N GLU A 355 -112.89 6.94 200.67
CA GLU A 355 -114.20 6.37 200.34
C GLU A 355 -114.84 5.68 201.56
N GLN A 356 -114.05 5.06 202.45
CA GLN A 356 -114.53 4.51 203.73
C GLN A 356 -115.06 5.57 204.72
N ALA A 357 -114.80 6.86 204.52
CA ALA A 357 -115.27 7.94 205.41
C ALA A 357 -116.59 8.60 204.97
N LEU A 358 -117.12 8.25 203.78
CA LEU A 358 -118.29 8.91 203.17
C LEU A 358 -119.58 8.06 203.17
N GLU A 359 -119.52 6.79 203.55
CA GLU A 359 -120.71 5.92 203.66
C GLU A 359 -121.26 5.78 205.11
N GLU A 360 -120.67 6.45 206.11
CA GLU A 360 -121.15 6.47 207.51
C GLU A 360 -121.91 7.77 207.92
N GLN A 361 -122.45 8.54 206.98
CA GLN A 361 -123.42 9.64 207.23
C GLN A 361 -124.58 9.58 206.24
#